data_AF-A0A7U6KP29-F1
#
_entry.id   AF-A0A7U6KP29-F1
#
_cell.length_a   1.000
_cell.length_b   1.000
_cell.length_c   1.000
_cell.angle_alpha   90.00
_cell.angle_beta   90.00
_cell.angle_gamma   90.00
#
_symmetry.space_group_name_H-M   'P 1'
#
loop_
_entity.id
_entity.type
_entity.pdbx_description
1 polymer ?
#
loop_
_entity_poly.entity_id
_entity_poly.type
_entity_poly.pdbx_seq_one_letter_code
_entity_poly.pdbx_strand_id
1 'polypeptide(L)'
;MAKYALFEFLLSRLQVGGEIILATNIQSYMDNAEHQAAKLWCLPNNRYRVPVDSQRTHFEVKYLARQEVCWELSIRKPKWYKTRFDNWQA
;
A
#
# COMPACT_ATOMS: atom_id res chain seq x y z
N MET A 1 -4.49 -15.48 15.20
CA MET A 1 -3.49 -15.51 14.11
C MET A 1 -4.08 -15.19 12.72
N ALA A 2 -5.10 -14.30 12.60
CA ALA A 2 -5.78 -14.02 11.32
C ALA A 2 -5.56 -12.59 10.78
N LYS A 3 -4.92 -11.69 11.55
CA LYS A 3 -4.98 -10.24 11.31
C LYS A 3 -4.27 -9.75 10.05
N TYR A 4 -3.37 -10.54 9.45
CA TYR A 4 -2.57 -10.16 8.28
C TYR A 4 -2.74 -11.07 7.06
N ALA A 5 -3.62 -12.07 7.14
CA ALA A 5 -3.74 -13.11 6.11
C ALA A 5 -4.13 -12.53 4.73
N LEU A 6 -4.96 -11.48 4.70
CA LEU A 6 -5.39 -10.85 3.46
C LEU A 6 -4.24 -10.17 2.70
N PHE A 7 -3.42 -9.36 3.38
CA PHE A 7 -2.35 -8.62 2.70
C PHE A 7 -1.20 -9.53 2.28
N GLU A 8 -0.87 -10.51 3.12
CA GLU A 8 0.09 -11.56 2.78
C GLU A 8 -0.38 -12.41 1.58
N PHE A 9 -1.69 -12.66 1.46
CA PHE A 9 -2.28 -13.31 0.29
C PHE A 9 -2.20 -12.42 -0.96
N LEU A 10 -2.53 -11.14 -0.85
CA LEU A 10 -2.40 -10.18 -1.96
C LEU A 10 -0.95 -10.13 -2.47
N LEU A 11 0.03 -10.05 -1.56
CA LEU A 11 1.45 -10.08 -1.89
C LEU A 11 1.86 -11.38 -2.58
N SER A 12 1.25 -12.52 -2.27
CA SER A 12 1.54 -13.80 -2.92
C SER A 12 1.09 -13.83 -4.39
N ARG A 13 0.10 -13.02 -4.76
CA ARG A 13 -0.41 -12.91 -6.13
C ARG A 13 0.32 -11.86 -6.97
N LEU A 14 1.05 -10.94 -6.32
CA LEU A 14 1.81 -9.90 -7.00
C LEU A 14 3.08 -10.48 -7.67
N GLN A 15 3.37 -10.05 -8.90
CA GLN A 15 4.61 -10.40 -9.58
C GLN A 15 5.82 -9.77 -8.89
N VAL A 16 7.01 -10.38 -9.04
CA VAL A 16 8.26 -9.76 -8.59
C VAL A 16 8.44 -8.42 -9.28
N GLY A 17 8.75 -7.40 -8.48
CA GLY A 17 8.90 -6.03 -8.94
C GLY A 17 7.58 -5.27 -9.06
N GLY A 18 6.43 -5.93 -8.92
CA GLY A 18 5.13 -5.29 -8.88
C GLY A 18 4.96 -4.41 -7.63
N GLU A 19 4.06 -3.44 -7.73
CA GLU A 19 3.81 -2.45 -6.69
C GLU A 19 2.37 -2.51 -6.19
N ILE A 20 2.21 -2.27 -4.89
CA ILE A 20 0.94 -1.96 -4.26
C ILE A 20 0.95 -0.46 -3.98
N ILE A 21 -0.03 0.24 -4.55
CA ILE A 21 -0.25 1.67 -4.30
C ILE A 21 -1.44 1.82 -3.34
N LEU A 22 -1.19 2.36 -2.16
CA LEU A 22 -2.22 2.68 -1.17
C LEU A 22 -2.35 4.20 -1.08
N ALA A 23 -3.54 4.72 -1.35
CA ALA A 23 -3.85 6.14 -1.22
C ALA A 23 -4.94 6.36 -0.17
N THR A 24 -4.77 7.38 0.69
CA THR A 24 -5.77 7.75 1.70
C THR A 24 -5.61 9.20 2.15
N ASN A 25 -6.72 9.84 2.53
CA ASN A 25 -6.74 11.14 3.18
C ASN A 25 -6.65 11.04 4.72
N ILE A 26 -6.66 9.82 5.27
CA ILE A 26 -6.62 9.58 6.71
C ILE A 26 -5.18 9.29 7.14
N GLN A 27 -4.57 10.23 7.87
CA GLN A 27 -3.17 10.11 8.29
C GLN A 27 -2.88 8.87 9.14
N SER A 28 -3.74 8.55 10.13
CA SER A 28 -3.52 7.39 11.00
C SER A 28 -3.55 6.05 10.26
N TYR A 29 -4.32 5.97 9.17
CA TYR A 29 -4.35 4.78 8.30
C TYR A 29 -3.05 4.67 7.51
N MET A 30 -2.54 5.78 6.99
CA MET A 30 -1.26 5.84 6.31
C MET A 30 -0.11 5.46 7.26
N ASP A 31 -0.06 6.03 8.47
CA ASP A 31 0.98 5.75 9.46
C ASP A 31 1.01 4.25 9.84
N ASN A 32 -0.16 3.65 10.05
CA ASN A 32 -0.26 2.22 10.32
C ASN A 32 0.15 1.38 9.10
N ALA A 33 -0.23 1.76 7.88
CA ALA A 33 0.15 1.03 6.67
C ALA A 33 1.68 1.04 6.45
N GLU A 34 2.30 2.21 6.61
CA GLU A 34 3.76 2.38 6.55
C GLU A 34 4.47 1.54 7.62
N HIS A 35 3.96 1.58 8.87
CA HIS A 35 4.49 0.75 9.94
C HIS A 35 4.41 -0.75 9.62
N GLN A 36 3.28 -1.24 9.12
CA GLN A 36 3.15 -2.66 8.76
C GLN A 36 4.08 -3.03 7.60
N ALA A 37 4.17 -2.20 6.56
CA ALA A 37 5.07 -2.41 5.44
C ALA A 37 6.53 -2.48 5.88
N ALA A 38 6.97 -1.54 6.71
CA ALA A 38 8.36 -1.44 7.13
C ALA A 38 8.75 -2.45 8.21
N LYS A 39 7.87 -2.71 9.20
CA LYS A 39 8.23 -3.46 10.41
C LYS A 39 7.72 -4.90 10.45
N LEU A 40 6.53 -5.15 9.92
CA LEU A 40 5.95 -6.50 9.94
C LEU A 40 6.27 -7.26 8.67
N TRP A 41 6.13 -6.61 7.51
CA TRP A 41 6.39 -7.23 6.22
C TRP A 41 7.82 -7.03 5.77
N CYS A 42 8.56 -6.08 6.35
CA CYS A 42 9.95 -5.76 5.97
C CYS A 42 10.09 -5.49 4.46
N LEU A 43 9.08 -4.86 3.85
CA LEU A 43 9.04 -4.55 2.43
C LEU A 43 9.57 -3.13 2.15
N PRO A 44 10.33 -2.95 1.06
CA PRO A 44 10.67 -1.61 0.57
C PRO A 44 9.39 -0.83 0.30
N ASN A 45 9.31 0.38 0.85
CA ASN A 45 8.17 1.25 0.68
C ASN A 45 8.60 2.71 0.66
N ASN A 46 7.79 3.55 0.03
CA ASN A 46 8.00 4.99 -0.02
C ASN A 46 6.66 5.71 0.17
N ARG A 47 6.60 6.60 1.16
CA ARG A 47 5.45 7.44 1.43
C ARG A 47 5.66 8.83 0.83
N TYR A 48 4.62 9.39 0.25
CA TYR A 48 4.64 10.78 -0.19
C TYR A 48 3.27 11.44 -0.07
N ARG A 49 3.29 12.78 0.01
CA ARG A 49 2.07 13.59 -0.06
C ARG A 49 1.66 13.71 -1.52
N VAL A 50 0.41 13.40 -1.82
CA VAL A 50 -0.13 13.53 -3.18
C VAL A 50 -0.19 15.01 -3.55
N PRO A 51 0.29 15.41 -4.75
CA PRO A 51 0.20 16.79 -5.22
C PRO A 51 -1.24 17.32 -5.21
N VAL A 52 -1.41 18.59 -4.86
CA VAL A 52 -2.75 19.21 -4.72
C VAL A 52 -3.51 19.33 -6.04
N ASP A 53 -2.79 19.31 -7.15
CA ASP A 53 -3.29 19.34 -8.52
C ASP A 53 -3.46 17.94 -9.12
N SER A 54 -3.25 16.87 -8.33
CA SER A 54 -3.41 15.50 -8.79
C SER A 54 -4.86 15.18 -9.15
N GLN A 55 -5.05 14.52 -10.29
CA GLN A 55 -6.36 14.11 -10.82
C GLN A 55 -6.38 12.65 -11.28
N ARG A 56 -5.56 11.79 -10.64
CA ARG A 56 -5.43 10.38 -11.05
C ARG A 56 -6.70 9.57 -10.77
N THR A 57 -7.41 9.93 -9.71
CA THR A 57 -8.64 9.24 -9.29
C THR A 57 -9.71 10.23 -8.86
N HIS A 58 -10.99 9.83 -8.95
CA HIS A 58 -12.10 10.62 -8.41
C HIS A 58 -11.96 10.85 -6.89
N PHE A 59 -11.31 9.93 -6.17
CA PHE A 59 -10.96 10.10 -4.76
C PHE A 59 -10.07 11.33 -4.57
N GLU A 60 -8.95 11.40 -5.28
CA GLU A 60 -8.00 12.51 -5.19
C GLU A 60 -8.66 13.83 -5.57
N VAL A 61 -9.39 13.88 -6.69
CA VAL A 61 -10.11 15.09 -7.13
C VAL A 61 -11.04 15.60 -6.05
N LYS A 62 -11.84 14.71 -5.44
CA LYS A 62 -12.82 15.07 -4.41
C LYS A 62 -12.17 15.64 -3.15
N TYR A 63 -11.11 15.02 -2.65
CA TYR A 63 -10.51 15.39 -1.35
C TYR A 63 -9.51 16.54 -1.48
N LEU A 64 -8.72 16.58 -2.56
CA LEU A 64 -7.80 17.69 -2.82
C LEU A 64 -8.55 19.00 -3.12
N ALA A 65 -9.69 18.94 -3.83
CA ALA A 65 -10.55 20.11 -4.03
C ALA A 65 -11.12 20.70 -2.72
N ARG A 66 -11.15 19.90 -1.64
CA ARG A 66 -11.54 20.34 -0.28
C ARG A 66 -10.35 20.81 0.55
N GLN A 67 -9.17 20.94 -0.07
CA GLN A 67 -7.90 21.23 0.62
C GLN A 67 -7.52 20.19 1.67
N GLU A 68 -8.10 18.99 1.59
CA GLU A 68 -7.72 17.88 2.45
C GLU A 68 -6.39 17.28 1.98
N VAL A 69 -5.60 16.77 2.92
CA VAL A 69 -4.35 16.09 2.61
C VAL A 69 -4.65 14.70 2.06
N CYS A 70 -3.99 14.32 0.97
CA CYS A 70 -3.97 12.94 0.51
C CYS A 70 -2.53 12.40 0.58
N TRP A 71 -2.39 11.18 1.04
CA TRP A 71 -1.13 10.45 1.16
C TRP A 71 -1.14 9.26 0.22
N GLU A 72 0.04 8.92 -0.28
CA GLU A 72 0.29 7.67 -0.99
C GLU A 72 1.45 6.91 -0.35
N LEU A 73 1.32 5.59 -0.31
CA LEU A 73 2.37 4.64 0.01
C LEU A 73 2.53 3.68 -1.17
N SER A 74 3.71 3.70 -1.81
CA SER A 74 4.12 2.67 -2.76
C SER A 74 4.91 1.59 -2.03
N ILE A 75 4.53 0.33 -2.21
CA ILE A 75 5.19 -0.85 -1.64
C ILE A 75 5.58 -1.77 -2.78
N ARG A 76 6.86 -2.12 -2.90
CA ARG A 76 7.35 -2.97 -3.99
C ARG A 76 7.65 -4.38 -3.50
N LYS A 77 7.21 -5.41 -4.24
CA LYS A 77 7.56 -6.81 -3.96
C LYS A 77 8.95 -7.13 -4.50
N PRO A 78 9.98 -7.36 -3.66
CA PRO A 78 11.29 -7.74 -4.14
C PRO A 78 11.34 -9.23 -4.50
N LYS A 79 12.36 -9.62 -5.28
CA LYS A 79 12.53 -11.00 -5.79
C LYS A 79 12.64 -12.06 -4.69
N TRP A 80 13.20 -11.70 -3.55
CA TRP A 80 13.43 -12.60 -2.42
C TRP A 80 12.19 -12.77 -1.51
N TYR A 81 11.15 -11.96 -1.70
CA TYR A 81 9.97 -12.00 -0.83
C TYR A 81 9.09 -13.19 -1.15
N LYS A 82 8.84 -14.02 -0.14
CA LYS A 82 7.96 -15.18 -0.22
C LYS A 82 6.89 -15.09 0.85
N THR A 83 5.73 -15.66 0.57
CA THR A 83 4.64 -15.74 1.55
C THR A 83 4.14 -17.16 1.68
N ARG A 84 3.43 -17.47 2.78
CA ARG A 84 2.84 -18.81 2.96
C ARG A 84 1.77 -19.18 1.92
N PHE A 85 1.33 -18.21 1.14
CA PHE A 85 0.31 -18.38 0.11
C PHE A 85 0.87 -18.51 -1.30
N ASP A 86 2.19 -18.50 -1.51
CA ASP A 86 2.76 -18.57 -2.87
C ASP A 86 2.31 -19.83 -3.62
N ASN A 87 2.20 -20.96 -2.92
CA ASN A 87 1.75 -22.23 -3.49
C ASN A 87 0.24 -22.49 -3.32
N TRP A 88 -0.53 -21.49 -2.87
CA TRP A 88 -1.96 -21.65 -2.66
C TRP A 88 -2.72 -21.84 -3.99
N GLN A 89 -3.58 -22.85 -4.01
CA GLN A 89 -4.51 -23.19 -5.10
C GLN A 89 -5.95 -23.08 -4.57
N ALA A 90 -6.87 -22.64 -5.44
CA ALA A 90 -8.27 -22.41 -5.12
C ALA A 90 -9.11 -23.69 -5.11
#